data_AF-A0A8T3ABP5-F1
#
_entry.id   AF-A0A8T3ABP5-F1
#
_cell.length_a   1.000
_cell.length_b   1.000
_cell.length_c   1.000
_cell.angle_alpha   90.00
_cell.angle_beta   90.00
_cell.angle_gamma   90.00
#
_symmetry.space_group_name_H-M   'P 1'
#
loop_
_entity.id
_entity.type
_entity.pdbx_description
1 polymer ?
#
loop_
_entity_poly.entity_id
_entity_poly.type
_entity_poly.pdbx_seq_one_letter_code
_entity_poly.pdbx_strand_id
1 'polypeptide(L)'
;MMDLQERNEKLFYKLLIENVEELLPVVYTPIVGEACQKYGGIFRRPRGFYISLQESMRGKILEVLKNWPERRIQVIVVTDGERILGLGDLGCQCLPITIDVGTNNEQLLKDEFYIGLRQRRATGKPNSCFSSVLEYSELLHEFMRAVKQNYGEKVLIQFEDFANHNAFELLAKYGTTHLVFNDDIQGTASVVLAGVVAALKLVALPRILLSFSGSEKSLPAICISFASAVTSYKLQVPFPRLLANKNQLL
;
A
#
# COMPACT_ATOMS: atom_id res chain seq x y z
N MET A 1 12.97 11.34 15.91
CA MET A 1 11.83 10.42 16.21
C MET A 1 12.17 8.96 15.97
N MET A 2 12.65 8.55 14.78
CA MET A 2 12.91 7.13 14.49
C MET A 2 13.95 6.47 15.41
N ASP A 3 15.06 7.16 15.72
CA ASP A 3 16.03 6.67 16.72
C ASP A 3 15.42 6.42 18.11
N LEU A 4 14.39 7.20 18.50
CA LEU A 4 13.70 7.01 19.78
C LEU A 4 12.89 5.72 19.77
N GLN A 5 12.21 5.43 18.67
CA GLN A 5 11.44 4.19 18.52
C GLN A 5 12.32 2.94 18.65
N GLU A 6 13.57 2.97 18.18
CA GLU A 6 14.50 1.83 18.33
C GLU A 6 15.01 1.65 19.75
N ARG A 7 15.21 2.76 20.47
CA ARG A 7 15.80 2.72 21.82
C ARG A 7 14.76 2.51 22.91
N ASN A 8 13.57 3.08 22.74
CA ASN A 8 12.50 3.03 23.71
C ASN A 8 11.14 3.20 23.03
N GLU A 9 10.59 2.08 22.56
CA GLU A 9 9.31 1.99 21.88
C GLU A 9 8.15 2.58 22.71
N LYS A 10 8.10 2.27 24.02
CA LYS A 10 7.05 2.79 24.91
C LYS A 10 7.06 4.31 24.99
N LEU A 11 8.25 4.90 25.13
CA LEU A 11 8.41 6.36 25.17
C LEU A 11 8.07 6.99 23.82
N PHE A 12 8.46 6.36 22.72
CA PHE A 12 8.09 6.81 21.38
C PHE A 12 6.57 6.92 21.21
N TYR A 13 5.83 5.86 21.53
CA TYR A 13 4.36 5.88 21.39
C TYR A 13 3.69 6.82 22.39
N LYS A 14 4.19 6.89 23.63
CA LYS A 14 3.67 7.85 24.61
C LYS A 14 3.79 9.29 24.10
N LEU A 15 4.97 9.68 23.64
CA LEU A 15 5.23 11.02 23.11
C LEU A 15 4.34 11.33 21.90
N LEU A 16 4.20 10.37 20.98
CA LEU A 16 3.38 10.51 19.78
C LEU A 16 1.89 10.69 20.12
N ILE A 17 1.35 9.93 21.07
CA ILE A 17 -0.05 10.02 21.48
C ILE A 17 -0.32 11.35 22.20
N GLU A 18 0.57 11.79 23.08
CA GLU A 18 0.42 13.03 23.84
C GLU A 18 0.53 14.29 22.96
N ASN A 19 1.16 14.20 21.78
CA ASN A 19 1.42 15.34 20.90
C ASN A 19 1.09 15.03 19.43
N VAL A 20 -0.05 14.36 19.20
CA VAL A 20 -0.39 13.78 17.89
C VAL A 20 -0.44 14.80 16.76
N GLU A 21 -1.00 15.99 16.99
CA GLU A 21 -1.13 17.03 15.96
C GLU A 21 0.23 17.52 15.44
N GLU A 22 1.22 17.64 16.34
CA GLU A 22 2.56 18.12 16.00
C GLU A 22 3.44 17.00 15.43
N LEU A 23 3.35 15.80 16.01
CA LEU A 23 4.27 14.71 15.72
C LEU A 23 3.80 13.76 14.61
N LEU A 24 2.50 13.68 14.33
CA LEU A 24 2.00 12.85 13.24
C LEU A 24 2.60 13.28 11.88
N PRO A 25 2.66 14.57 11.52
CA PRO A 25 3.32 15.00 10.28
C PRO A 25 4.81 14.66 10.19
N VAL A 26 5.49 14.45 11.33
CA VAL A 26 6.91 14.09 11.42
C VAL A 26 7.15 12.60 11.15
N VAL A 27 6.25 11.74 11.62
CA VAL A 27 6.36 10.27 11.45
C VAL A 27 5.49 9.72 10.31
N TYR A 28 4.65 10.57 9.72
CA TYR A 28 3.75 10.25 8.62
C TYR A 28 3.84 11.32 7.52
N THR A 29 2.81 11.48 6.70
CA THR A 29 2.79 12.46 5.63
C THR A 29 2.83 13.91 6.18
N PRO A 30 3.60 14.81 5.56
CA PRO A 30 4.37 14.63 4.32
C PRO A 30 5.81 14.11 4.52
N ILE A 31 6.37 14.17 5.74
CA ILE A 31 7.81 13.95 5.99
C ILE A 31 8.24 12.52 5.68
N VAL A 32 7.37 11.52 5.90
CA VAL A 32 7.66 10.13 5.53
C VAL A 32 7.96 9.99 4.03
N GLY A 33 7.32 10.78 3.17
CA GLY A 33 7.59 10.76 1.73
C GLY A 33 8.99 11.25 1.39
N GLU A 34 9.45 12.32 2.05
CA GLU A 34 10.83 12.79 1.91
C GLU A 34 11.84 11.77 2.45
N ALA A 35 11.51 11.14 3.59
CA ALA A 35 12.34 10.07 4.15
C ALA A 35 12.48 8.89 3.18
N CYS A 36 11.39 8.48 2.51
CA CYS A 36 11.41 7.44 1.48
C CYS A 36 12.28 7.82 0.27
N GLN A 37 12.31 9.08 -0.15
CA GLN A 37 13.15 9.53 -1.27
C GLN A 37 14.64 9.52 -0.93
N LYS A 38 14.98 9.69 0.35
CA LYS A 38 16.37 9.79 0.84
C LYS A 38 16.79 8.56 1.64
N TYR A 39 16.00 7.48 1.63
CA TYR A 39 16.09 6.40 2.61
C TYR A 39 17.47 5.76 2.62
N GLY A 40 18.05 5.49 1.44
CA GLY A 40 19.39 4.95 1.32
C GLY A 40 20.47 5.79 2.02
N GLY A 41 20.40 7.12 1.89
CA GLY A 41 21.36 8.04 2.49
C GLY A 41 21.16 8.27 3.99
N ILE A 42 19.96 8.03 4.53
CA ILE A 42 19.64 8.16 5.96
C ILE A 42 19.55 6.82 6.68
N PHE A 43 19.78 5.71 5.97
CA PHE A 43 19.63 4.36 6.50
C PHE A 43 20.59 4.14 7.69
N ARG A 44 20.06 3.59 8.78
CA ARG A 44 20.85 3.28 9.98
C ARG A 44 20.70 1.83 10.42
N ARG A 45 19.46 1.39 10.61
CA ARG A 45 19.14 0.01 10.98
C ARG A 45 17.95 -0.50 10.18
N PRO A 46 17.99 -1.76 9.71
CA PRO A 46 16.86 -2.35 9.01
C PRO A 46 15.68 -2.53 9.95
N ARG A 47 14.47 -2.42 9.40
CA ARG A 47 13.22 -2.70 10.10
C ARG A 47 12.32 -3.55 9.22
N GLY A 48 11.67 -4.54 9.82
CA GLY A 48 10.79 -5.48 9.14
C GLY A 48 11.53 -6.51 8.27
N PHE A 49 10.90 -6.96 7.19
CA PHE A 49 11.43 -7.97 6.28
C PHE A 49 11.56 -7.44 4.85
N TYR A 50 12.65 -7.84 4.22
CA TYR A 50 12.89 -7.59 2.81
C TYR A 50 12.88 -8.94 2.09
N ILE A 51 11.87 -9.14 1.25
CA ILE A 51 11.70 -10.37 0.47
C ILE A 51 11.98 -10.00 -0.99
N SER A 52 13.09 -10.49 -1.51
CA SER A 52 13.54 -10.13 -2.85
C SER A 52 13.24 -11.22 -3.88
N LEU A 53 13.13 -10.86 -5.16
CA LEU A 53 13.01 -11.82 -6.27
C LEU A 53 14.31 -12.60 -6.60
N GLN A 54 15.36 -12.49 -5.79
CA GLN A 54 16.58 -13.26 -6.02
C GLN A 54 16.31 -14.76 -5.92
N GLU A 55 16.97 -15.55 -6.78
CA GLU A 55 16.85 -17.02 -6.76
C GLU A 55 17.15 -17.61 -5.38
N SER A 56 18.06 -17.00 -4.62
CA SER A 56 18.39 -17.39 -3.26
C SER A 56 17.21 -17.33 -2.27
N MET A 57 16.16 -16.56 -2.59
CA MET A 57 14.96 -16.37 -1.75
C MET A 57 13.83 -17.35 -2.09
N ARG A 58 13.83 -17.93 -3.29
CA ARG A 58 12.74 -18.79 -3.77
C ARG A 58 12.57 -20.01 -2.87
N GLY A 59 11.35 -20.24 -2.39
CA GLY A 59 11.01 -21.34 -1.48
C GLY A 59 11.47 -21.13 -0.03
N LYS A 60 12.07 -19.99 0.32
CA LYS A 60 12.65 -19.72 1.64
C LYS A 60 11.91 -18.64 2.44
N ILE A 61 10.81 -18.07 1.92
CA ILE A 61 10.10 -16.99 2.62
C ILE A 61 9.64 -17.44 4.01
N LEU A 62 9.16 -18.68 4.14
CA LEU A 62 8.76 -19.23 5.43
C LEU A 62 9.92 -19.25 6.45
N GLU A 63 11.13 -19.57 6.01
CA GLU A 63 12.32 -19.57 6.86
C GLU A 63 12.71 -18.15 7.28
N VAL A 64 12.63 -17.19 6.34
CA VAL A 64 12.85 -15.76 6.63
C VAL A 64 11.85 -15.25 7.66
N LEU A 65 10.57 -15.57 7.53
CA LEU A 65 9.54 -15.17 8.50
C LEU A 65 9.77 -15.79 9.88
N LYS A 66 10.30 -17.02 9.96
CA LYS A 66 10.63 -17.68 11.24
C LYS A 66 11.76 -17.00 12.01
N ASN A 67 12.62 -16.22 11.32
CA ASN A 67 13.71 -15.46 11.94
C ASN A 67 13.23 -14.22 12.70
N TRP A 68 11.97 -13.82 12.55
CA TRP A 68 11.42 -12.70 13.28
C TRP A 68 11.37 -12.98 14.78
N PRO A 69 11.78 -12.02 15.63
CA PRO A 69 11.77 -12.22 17.07
C PRO A 69 10.36 -12.38 17.63
N GLU A 70 9.37 -11.69 17.05
CA GLU A 70 7.99 -11.73 17.54
C GLU A 70 7.21 -12.91 16.95
N ARG A 71 6.59 -13.70 17.82
CA ARG A 71 5.83 -14.89 17.42
C ARG A 71 4.35 -14.62 17.18
N ARG A 72 3.82 -13.52 17.73
CA ARG A 72 2.40 -13.18 17.67
C ARG A 72 2.19 -11.94 16.82
N ILE A 73 2.25 -12.13 15.50
CA ILE A 73 1.93 -11.07 14.54
C ILE A 73 0.44 -11.11 14.23
N GLN A 74 -0.22 -9.96 14.37
CA GLN A 74 -1.64 -9.81 14.09
C GLN A 74 -1.90 -8.98 12.84
N VAL A 75 -0.98 -8.07 12.48
CA VAL A 75 -1.11 -7.16 11.36
C VAL A 75 0.22 -7.11 10.61
N ILE A 76 0.15 -7.16 9.29
CA ILE A 76 1.25 -6.99 8.35
C ILE A 76 0.85 -5.90 7.38
N VAL A 77 1.69 -4.87 7.22
CA VAL A 77 1.56 -3.88 6.15
C VAL A 77 2.65 -4.16 5.15
N VAL A 78 2.29 -4.52 3.93
CA VAL A 78 3.24 -4.93 2.88
C VAL A 78 3.12 -4.00 1.66
N THR A 79 4.25 -3.72 1.02
CA THR A 79 4.33 -2.98 -0.26
C THR A 79 5.34 -3.64 -1.21
N ASP A 80 5.29 -3.28 -2.48
CA ASP A 80 6.40 -3.46 -3.44
C ASP A 80 7.07 -2.13 -3.85
N GLY A 81 6.59 -1.01 -3.29
CA GLY A 81 7.11 0.33 -3.51
C GLY A 81 6.95 0.89 -4.93
N GLU A 82 6.04 0.33 -5.74
CA GLU A 82 5.85 0.80 -7.12
C GLU A 82 5.08 2.12 -7.23
N ARG A 83 4.21 2.45 -6.26
CA ARG A 83 3.45 3.70 -6.23
C ARG A 83 3.33 4.24 -4.81
N ILE A 84 4.46 4.69 -4.28
CA ILE A 84 4.56 5.28 -2.94
C ILE A 84 3.93 6.67 -2.95
N LEU A 85 2.83 6.84 -2.22
CA LEU A 85 2.09 8.11 -2.17
C LEU A 85 1.81 8.64 -3.60
N GLY A 86 2.11 9.92 -3.85
CA GLY A 86 2.16 10.54 -5.18
C GLY A 86 3.58 10.63 -5.77
N LEU A 87 4.57 9.93 -5.18
CA LEU A 87 5.99 10.02 -5.53
C LEU A 87 6.42 8.99 -6.59
N GLY A 88 5.61 7.94 -6.79
CA GLY A 88 5.85 6.91 -7.79
C GLY A 88 6.73 5.76 -7.28
N ASP A 89 7.54 5.20 -8.17
CA ASP A 89 8.36 4.02 -7.89
C ASP A 89 9.59 4.41 -7.06
N LEU A 90 9.61 4.00 -5.80
CA LEU A 90 10.77 4.15 -4.89
C LEU A 90 11.38 2.80 -4.47
N GLY A 91 10.87 1.69 -5.01
CA GLY A 91 11.36 0.35 -4.73
C GLY A 91 11.46 0.04 -3.23
N CYS A 92 12.62 -0.44 -2.79
CA CYS A 92 12.87 -0.95 -1.45
C CYS A 92 12.97 0.11 -0.33
N GLN A 93 12.69 1.40 -0.60
CA GLN A 93 13.02 2.50 0.32
C GLN A 93 11.95 2.87 1.35
N CYS A 94 10.80 2.19 1.39
CA CYS A 94 9.60 2.83 1.95
C CYS A 94 9.02 2.17 3.20
N LEU A 95 8.70 0.88 3.13
CA LEU A 95 8.04 0.21 4.26
C LEU A 95 8.87 -0.94 4.83
N PRO A 96 8.69 -1.25 6.12
CA PRO A 96 9.41 -2.33 6.78
C PRO A 96 9.17 -3.71 6.15
N ILE A 97 8.02 -3.99 5.54
CA ILE A 97 7.78 -5.27 4.84
C ILE A 97 7.66 -4.97 3.35
N THR A 98 8.73 -5.24 2.62
CA THR A 98 8.81 -4.93 1.18
C THR A 98 9.10 -6.18 0.35
N ILE A 99 8.28 -6.37 -0.69
CA ILE A 99 8.51 -7.33 -1.77
C ILE A 99 9.35 -6.64 -2.85
N ASP A 100 10.67 -6.83 -2.80
CA ASP A 100 11.61 -6.19 -3.72
C ASP A 100 11.79 -7.02 -5.00
N VAL A 101 11.14 -6.57 -6.06
CA VAL A 101 11.28 -7.15 -7.40
C VAL A 101 12.11 -6.28 -8.35
N GLY A 102 12.86 -5.32 -7.80
CA GLY A 102 13.56 -4.27 -8.52
C GLY A 102 12.76 -2.97 -8.59
N THR A 103 13.28 -2.01 -9.33
CA THR A 103 12.67 -0.70 -9.53
C THR A 103 12.81 -0.22 -10.98
N ASN A 104 11.79 0.45 -11.49
CA ASN A 104 11.85 1.16 -12.77
C ASN A 104 12.42 2.57 -12.63
N ASN A 105 12.74 3.03 -11.42
CA ASN A 105 13.30 4.35 -11.18
C ASN A 105 14.79 4.41 -11.52
N GLU A 106 15.13 5.07 -12.63
CA GLU A 106 16.50 5.22 -13.14
C GLU A 106 17.45 5.94 -12.19
N GLN A 107 16.92 6.87 -11.38
CA GLN A 107 17.74 7.58 -10.42
C GLN A 107 18.21 6.62 -9.32
N LEU A 108 17.31 5.76 -8.85
CA LEU A 108 17.63 4.76 -7.82
C LEU A 108 18.57 3.66 -8.33
N LEU A 109 18.41 3.24 -9.59
CA LEU A 109 19.32 2.25 -10.19
C LEU A 109 20.77 2.76 -10.23
N LYS A 110 20.96 4.08 -10.37
CA LYS A 110 22.26 4.75 -10.42
C LYS A 110 22.75 5.26 -9.05
N ASP A 111 21.86 5.36 -8.07
CA ASP A 111 22.19 5.86 -6.73
C ASP A 111 23.01 4.83 -5.96
N GLU A 112 24.24 5.17 -5.58
CA GLU A 112 25.15 4.32 -4.81
C GLU A 112 24.56 3.85 -3.47
N PHE A 113 23.69 4.65 -2.86
CA PHE A 113 23.07 4.35 -1.57
C PHE A 113 21.76 3.57 -1.68
N TYR A 114 21.31 3.24 -2.89
CA TYR A 114 20.11 2.43 -3.06
C TYR A 114 20.27 1.04 -2.43
N ILE A 115 19.34 0.69 -1.53
CA ILE A 115 19.39 -0.53 -0.72
C ILE A 115 18.68 -1.74 -1.36
N GLY A 116 17.96 -1.53 -2.46
CA GLY A 116 17.18 -2.59 -3.13
C GLY A 116 17.92 -3.24 -4.29
N LEU A 117 17.22 -4.13 -5.00
CA LEU A 117 17.74 -4.79 -6.20
C LEU A 117 17.97 -3.79 -7.33
N ARG A 118 19.22 -3.72 -7.82
CA ARG A 118 19.63 -2.90 -8.99
C ARG A 118 19.23 -3.55 -10.31
N GLN A 119 17.95 -3.82 -10.46
CA GLN A 119 17.35 -4.35 -11.68
C GLN A 119 15.99 -3.70 -11.93
N ARG A 120 15.50 -3.80 -13.17
CA ARG A 120 14.12 -3.40 -13.48
C ARG A 120 13.14 -4.33 -12.79
N ARG A 121 11.94 -3.81 -12.52
CA ARG A 121 10.83 -4.59 -11.97
C ARG A 121 10.53 -5.79 -12.87
N ALA A 122 10.35 -6.95 -12.25
CA ALA A 122 9.77 -8.13 -12.88
C ALA A 122 8.23 -8.00 -13.04
N THR A 123 7.76 -6.82 -13.44
CA THR A 123 6.34 -6.56 -13.68
C THR A 123 6.06 -6.59 -15.19
N GLY A 124 4.92 -7.19 -15.55
CA GLY A 124 4.55 -7.57 -16.91
C GLY A 124 4.31 -6.43 -17.90
N LYS A 125 5.34 -5.64 -18.22
CA LYS A 125 5.27 -4.72 -19.36
C LYS A 125 5.01 -5.53 -20.64
N PRO A 126 4.36 -4.96 -21.66
CA PRO A 126 4.01 -5.68 -22.90
C PRO A 126 5.17 -6.41 -23.60
N ASN A 127 6.42 -6.01 -23.30
CA ASN A 127 7.64 -6.59 -23.85
C ASN A 127 8.50 -7.35 -22.82
N SER A 128 7.98 -7.62 -21.61
CA SER A 128 8.71 -8.40 -20.60
C SER A 128 8.65 -9.88 -20.94
N CYS A 129 9.75 -10.60 -20.66
CA CYS A 129 9.78 -12.06 -20.74
C CYS A 129 8.67 -12.64 -19.86
N PHE A 130 7.85 -13.55 -20.41
CA PHE A 130 6.74 -14.22 -19.71
C PHE A 130 7.15 -14.84 -18.36
N SER A 131 8.42 -15.27 -18.23
CA SER A 131 9.00 -15.78 -16.98
C SER A 131 8.93 -14.76 -15.83
N SER A 132 9.22 -13.48 -16.09
CA SER A 132 9.33 -12.45 -15.04
C SER A 132 8.00 -12.14 -14.34
N VAL A 133 6.89 -12.18 -15.08
CA VAL A 133 5.54 -11.95 -14.52
C VAL A 133 5.12 -13.10 -13.62
N LEU A 134 5.41 -14.33 -14.07
CA LEU A 134 5.17 -15.52 -13.28
C LEU A 134 5.98 -15.49 -11.98
N GLU A 135 7.26 -15.13 -12.07
CA GLU A 135 8.16 -15.02 -10.90
C GLU A 135 7.62 -14.05 -9.84
N TYR A 136 7.15 -12.84 -10.22
CA TYR A 136 6.54 -11.91 -9.26
C TYR A 136 5.27 -12.50 -8.62
N SER A 137 4.40 -13.08 -9.44
CA SER A 137 3.14 -13.66 -8.96
C SER A 137 3.36 -14.88 -8.04
N GLU A 138 4.38 -15.69 -8.32
CA GLU A 138 4.80 -16.83 -7.51
C GLU A 138 5.42 -16.38 -6.19
N LEU A 139 6.27 -15.36 -6.21
CA LEU A 139 6.87 -14.80 -5.00
C LEU A 139 5.80 -14.25 -4.04
N LEU A 140 4.84 -13.49 -4.58
CA LEU A 140 3.70 -13.02 -3.80
C LEU A 140 2.85 -14.18 -3.27
N HIS A 141 2.63 -15.21 -4.08
CA HIS A 141 1.87 -16.37 -3.64
C HIS A 141 2.57 -17.17 -2.53
N GLU A 142 3.88 -17.36 -2.65
CA GLU A 142 4.71 -17.94 -1.61
C GLU A 142 4.65 -17.10 -0.33
N PHE A 143 4.76 -15.77 -0.44
CA PHE A 143 4.64 -14.87 0.69
C PHE A 143 3.31 -15.03 1.44
N MET A 144 2.19 -14.95 0.71
CA MET A 144 0.86 -15.06 1.32
C MET A 144 0.66 -16.41 2.03
N ARG A 145 1.12 -17.51 1.40
CA ARG A 145 1.10 -18.84 2.01
C ARG A 145 1.99 -18.92 3.25
N ALA A 146 3.21 -18.40 3.18
CA ALA A 146 4.17 -18.44 4.27
C ALA A 146 3.69 -17.62 5.47
N VAL A 147 3.09 -16.44 5.24
CA VAL A 147 2.49 -15.60 6.29
C VAL A 147 1.36 -16.36 7.00
N LYS A 148 0.42 -16.90 6.25
CA LYS A 148 -0.72 -17.67 6.79
C LYS A 148 -0.26 -18.93 7.52
N GLN A 149 0.76 -19.62 7.01
CA GLN A 149 1.35 -20.79 7.65
C GLN A 149 2.09 -20.45 8.96
N ASN A 150 2.80 -19.32 9.02
CA ASN A 150 3.63 -18.95 10.16
C ASN A 150 2.84 -18.24 11.27
N TYR A 151 1.91 -17.35 10.90
CA TYR A 151 1.18 -16.49 11.83
C TYR A 151 -0.31 -16.85 11.98
N GLY A 152 -0.82 -17.74 11.14
CA GLY A 152 -2.19 -18.27 11.20
C GLY A 152 -3.20 -17.51 10.36
N GLU A 153 -4.42 -18.05 10.30
CA GLU A 153 -5.54 -17.59 9.45
C GLU A 153 -6.06 -16.18 9.77
N LYS A 154 -5.81 -15.70 10.99
CA LYS A 154 -6.37 -14.43 11.50
C LYS A 154 -5.40 -13.25 11.39
N VAL A 155 -4.22 -13.46 10.79
CA VAL A 155 -3.30 -12.34 10.52
C VAL A 155 -3.92 -11.43 9.46
N LEU A 156 -4.05 -10.15 9.78
CA LEU A 156 -4.51 -9.13 8.86
C LEU A 156 -3.35 -8.69 7.96
N ILE A 157 -3.57 -8.69 6.65
CA ILE A 157 -2.58 -8.20 5.67
C ILE A 157 -3.15 -6.97 4.98
N GLN A 158 -2.52 -5.83 5.21
CA GLN A 158 -2.79 -4.57 4.52
C GLN A 158 -1.82 -4.45 3.34
N PHE A 159 -2.36 -4.39 2.12
CA PHE A 159 -1.59 -4.02 0.94
C PHE A 159 -1.50 -2.49 0.85
N GLU A 160 -0.28 -1.98 0.72
CA GLU A 160 0.02 -0.55 0.69
C GLU A 160 0.84 -0.19 -0.56
N ASP A 161 0.50 0.89 -1.23
CA ASP A 161 1.32 1.53 -2.28
C ASP A 161 1.72 0.64 -3.50
N PHE A 162 1.02 -0.47 -3.75
CA PHE A 162 1.19 -1.32 -4.95
C PHE A 162 0.66 -0.64 -6.22
N ALA A 163 1.29 -0.75 -7.40
CA ALA A 163 0.71 -0.17 -8.62
C ALA A 163 -0.74 -0.61 -8.90
N ASN A 164 -1.51 0.22 -9.61
CA ASN A 164 -2.97 0.07 -9.77
C ASN A 164 -3.39 -1.36 -10.18
N HIS A 165 -2.76 -1.93 -11.19
CA HIS A 165 -3.09 -3.28 -11.69
C HIS A 165 -2.86 -4.36 -10.61
N ASN A 166 -1.69 -4.34 -9.96
CA ASN A 166 -1.33 -5.28 -8.90
C ASN A 166 -2.25 -5.15 -7.68
N ALA A 167 -2.58 -3.93 -7.26
CA ALA A 167 -3.46 -3.71 -6.11
C ALA A 167 -4.84 -4.36 -6.29
N PHE A 168 -5.47 -4.19 -7.46
CA PHE A 168 -6.75 -4.83 -7.75
C PHE A 168 -6.64 -6.35 -7.91
N GLU A 169 -5.59 -6.85 -8.59
CA GLU A 169 -5.38 -8.28 -8.77
C GLU A 169 -5.17 -9.01 -7.44
N LEU A 170 -4.35 -8.44 -6.55
CA LEU A 170 -4.08 -8.97 -5.22
C LEU A 170 -5.35 -9.05 -4.37
N LEU A 171 -6.15 -7.99 -4.37
CA LEU A 171 -7.44 -7.98 -3.68
C LEU A 171 -8.39 -9.06 -4.21
N ALA A 172 -8.53 -9.15 -5.54
CA ALA A 172 -9.41 -10.14 -6.17
C ALA A 172 -8.96 -11.57 -5.89
N LYS A 173 -7.64 -11.81 -5.91
CA LYS A 173 -7.04 -13.14 -5.72
C LYS A 173 -7.11 -13.61 -4.26
N TYR A 174 -6.89 -12.72 -3.30
CA TYR A 174 -6.73 -13.10 -1.89
C TYR A 174 -7.90 -12.71 -0.98
N GLY A 175 -8.79 -11.82 -1.40
CA GLY A 175 -9.90 -11.31 -0.57
C GLY A 175 -10.87 -12.36 -0.04
N THR A 176 -10.97 -13.52 -0.68
CA THR A 176 -11.83 -14.64 -0.24
C THR A 176 -11.09 -15.71 0.57
N THR A 177 -9.76 -15.71 0.54
CA THR A 177 -8.94 -16.81 1.11
C THR A 177 -8.04 -16.34 2.27
N HIS A 178 -7.84 -15.04 2.41
CA HIS A 178 -7.01 -14.40 3.42
C HIS A 178 -7.74 -13.20 4.01
N LEU A 179 -7.41 -12.86 5.26
CA LEU A 179 -7.88 -11.62 5.87
C LEU A 179 -7.04 -10.45 5.34
N VAL A 180 -7.45 -9.89 4.20
CA VAL A 180 -6.72 -8.84 3.50
C VAL A 180 -7.59 -7.61 3.23
N PHE A 181 -6.94 -6.46 3.13
CA PHE A 181 -7.52 -5.27 2.50
C PHE A 181 -6.39 -4.44 1.86
N ASN A 182 -6.76 -3.43 1.08
CA ASN A 182 -5.81 -2.48 0.52
C ASN A 182 -6.20 -1.07 0.96
N ASP A 183 -5.27 -0.33 1.55
CA ASP A 183 -5.56 0.98 2.15
C ASP A 183 -5.78 2.08 1.09
N ASP A 184 -4.98 2.09 0.02
CA ASP A 184 -5.16 2.97 -1.13
C ASP A 184 -6.59 2.88 -1.70
N ILE A 185 -7.18 1.69 -1.70
CA ILE A 185 -8.48 1.42 -2.31
C ILE A 185 -9.60 1.56 -1.26
N GLN A 186 -9.57 0.73 -0.22
CA GLN A 186 -10.67 0.58 0.74
C GLN A 186 -10.56 1.56 1.91
N GLY A 187 -9.35 1.82 2.40
CA GLY A 187 -9.10 2.79 3.47
C GLY A 187 -9.45 4.22 3.03
N THR A 188 -8.93 4.62 1.86
CA THR A 188 -9.24 5.92 1.24
C THR A 188 -10.74 6.06 0.94
N ALA A 189 -11.38 5.02 0.39
CA ALA A 189 -12.83 5.06 0.17
C ALA A 189 -13.64 5.26 1.45
N SER A 190 -13.19 4.65 2.56
CA SER A 190 -13.83 4.78 3.87
C SER A 190 -13.77 6.21 4.41
N VAL A 191 -12.57 6.83 4.42
CA VAL A 191 -12.41 8.20 4.96
C VAL A 191 -13.12 9.25 4.09
N VAL A 192 -13.10 9.09 2.76
CA VAL A 192 -13.83 9.97 1.83
C VAL A 192 -15.34 9.88 2.07
N LEU A 193 -15.88 8.66 2.20
CA LEU A 193 -17.29 8.47 2.51
C LEU A 193 -17.66 9.08 3.87
N ALA A 194 -16.83 8.88 4.90
CA ALA A 194 -17.05 9.45 6.22
C ALA A 194 -17.10 10.99 6.17
N GLY A 195 -16.19 11.62 5.42
CA GLY A 195 -16.17 13.06 5.20
C GLY A 195 -17.43 13.57 4.52
N VAL A 196 -17.91 12.89 3.47
CA VAL A 196 -19.17 13.27 2.79
C VAL A 196 -20.38 13.08 3.70
N VAL A 197 -20.47 11.97 4.45
CA VAL A 197 -21.56 11.74 5.40
C VAL A 197 -21.56 12.80 6.51
N ALA A 198 -20.38 13.21 7.00
CA ALA A 198 -20.27 14.28 7.98
C ALA A 198 -20.71 15.64 7.40
N ALA A 199 -20.26 15.98 6.18
CA ALA A 199 -20.66 17.20 5.49
C ALA A 199 -22.18 17.24 5.23
N LEU A 200 -22.78 16.11 4.88
CA LEU A 200 -24.23 16.03 4.64
C LEU A 200 -25.10 16.37 5.84
N LYS A 201 -24.59 16.18 7.05
CA LYS A 201 -25.31 16.59 8.27
C LYS A 201 -25.33 18.11 8.45
N LEU A 202 -24.38 18.81 7.83
CA LEU A 202 -24.25 20.26 7.90
C LEU A 202 -24.96 20.97 6.75
N VAL A 203 -25.04 20.32 5.59
CA VAL A 203 -25.65 20.91 4.38
C VAL A 203 -27.00 20.25 4.09
N ALA A 204 -28.09 20.99 4.26
CA ALA A 204 -29.45 20.53 3.96
C ALA A 204 -29.74 20.51 2.45
N LEU A 205 -29.00 19.68 1.69
CA LEU A 205 -29.19 19.54 0.25
C LEU A 205 -30.09 18.34 -0.07
N PRO A 206 -31.12 18.52 -0.91
CA PRO A 206 -31.97 17.41 -1.34
C PRO A 206 -31.29 16.49 -2.36
N ARG A 207 -30.17 16.91 -2.97
CA ARG A 207 -29.38 16.13 -3.94
C ARG A 207 -27.91 16.53 -3.89
N ILE A 208 -27.03 15.56 -4.13
CA ILE A 208 -25.57 15.75 -4.26
C ILE A 208 -25.15 15.25 -5.63
N LEU A 209 -24.33 16.04 -6.33
CA LEU A 209 -23.57 15.57 -7.48
C LEU A 209 -22.11 15.48 -7.07
N LEU A 210 -21.54 14.27 -7.09
CA LEU A 210 -20.12 14.06 -6.87
C LEU A 210 -19.43 13.99 -8.24
N SER A 211 -18.49 14.90 -8.47
CA SER A 211 -17.56 14.85 -9.60
C SER A 211 -16.20 14.40 -9.09
N PHE A 212 -15.62 13.42 -9.75
CA PHE A 212 -14.30 12.91 -9.41
C PHE A 212 -13.32 13.24 -10.53
N SER A 213 -12.16 13.79 -10.17
CA SER A 213 -11.06 14.09 -11.08
C SER A 213 -9.83 13.31 -10.68
N GLY A 214 -9.22 12.56 -11.62
CA GLY A 214 -7.98 11.83 -11.41
C GLY A 214 -8.03 10.37 -11.86
N SER A 215 -6.88 9.70 -11.84
CA SER A 215 -6.70 8.28 -12.18
C SER A 215 -6.30 7.44 -10.95
N GLU A 216 -6.65 7.91 -9.76
CA GLU A 216 -6.29 7.25 -8.50
C GLU A 216 -6.93 5.86 -8.36
N LYS A 217 -6.19 4.92 -7.73
CA LYS A 217 -6.66 3.55 -7.43
C LYS A 217 -7.95 3.54 -6.64
N SER A 218 -8.11 4.52 -5.75
CA SER A 218 -9.24 4.65 -4.85
C SER A 218 -10.55 4.89 -5.59
N LEU A 219 -10.52 5.47 -6.79
CA LEU A 219 -11.70 6.04 -7.43
C LEU A 219 -12.83 5.02 -7.68
N PRO A 220 -12.58 3.81 -8.25
CA PRO A 220 -13.62 2.80 -8.36
C PRO A 220 -14.20 2.37 -7.01
N ALA A 221 -13.36 2.21 -5.99
CA ALA A 221 -13.82 1.81 -4.66
C ALA A 221 -14.58 2.93 -3.94
N ILE A 222 -14.17 4.19 -4.10
CA ILE A 222 -14.92 5.36 -3.65
C ILE A 222 -16.33 5.32 -4.26
N CYS A 223 -16.45 5.15 -5.58
CA CYS A 223 -17.74 5.06 -6.27
C CYS A 223 -18.61 3.90 -5.76
N ILE A 224 -18.02 2.72 -5.56
CA ILE A 224 -18.73 1.54 -5.04
C ILE A 224 -19.19 1.77 -3.59
N SER A 225 -18.31 2.29 -2.72
CA SER A 225 -18.65 2.61 -1.33
C SER A 225 -19.75 3.65 -1.24
N PHE A 226 -19.73 4.67 -2.11
CA PHE A 226 -20.84 5.63 -2.21
C PHE A 226 -22.14 4.97 -2.67
N ALA A 227 -22.12 4.16 -3.72
CA ALA A 227 -23.31 3.46 -4.20
C ALA A 227 -23.90 2.52 -3.14
N SER A 228 -23.04 1.81 -2.41
CA SER A 228 -23.43 0.93 -1.30
C SER A 228 -24.04 1.74 -0.15
N ALA A 229 -23.37 2.80 0.30
CA ALA A 229 -23.87 3.67 1.35
C ALA A 229 -25.23 4.29 0.98
N VAL A 230 -25.38 4.77 -0.25
CA VAL A 230 -26.64 5.28 -0.78
C VAL A 230 -27.78 4.26 -0.64
N THR A 231 -27.50 3.02 -1.03
CA THR A 231 -28.48 1.92 -0.97
C THR A 231 -28.83 1.57 0.49
N SER A 232 -27.83 1.49 1.36
CA SER A 232 -27.99 1.11 2.77
C SER A 232 -28.63 2.21 3.62
N TYR A 233 -28.34 3.49 3.36
CA TYR A 233 -28.88 4.63 4.12
C TYR A 233 -30.18 5.19 3.53
N LYS A 234 -30.76 4.56 2.50
CA LYS A 234 -31.95 5.04 1.76
C LYS A 234 -31.81 6.51 1.33
N LEU A 235 -30.59 6.95 1.03
CA LEU A 235 -30.37 8.25 0.43
C LEU A 235 -30.99 8.20 -0.98
N GLN A 236 -31.99 9.04 -1.25
CA GLN A 236 -32.59 9.09 -2.58
C GLN A 236 -31.55 9.58 -3.58
N VAL A 237 -31.03 8.68 -4.42
CA VAL A 237 -30.12 9.04 -5.50
C VAL A 237 -30.83 8.90 -6.83
N PRO A 238 -30.98 10.00 -7.60
CA PRO A 238 -31.19 9.86 -9.03
C PRO A 238 -29.86 9.35 -9.62
N PHE A 239 -29.89 8.17 -10.25
CA PHE A 239 -28.76 7.57 -10.96
C PHE A 239 -27.95 8.62 -11.75
N PRO A 240 -26.63 8.76 -11.52
CA PRO A 240 -25.81 9.59 -12.40
C PRO A 240 -25.61 8.86 -13.73
N ARG A 241 -25.92 9.54 -14.84
CA ARG A 241 -25.38 9.16 -16.15
C ARG A 241 -23.86 9.40 -16.08
N LEU A 242 -23.08 8.32 -16.20
CA LEU A 242 -21.64 8.40 -16.49
C LEU A 242 -21.46 9.17 -17.80
N LEU A 243 -21.14 10.46 -17.72
CA LEU A 243 -20.64 11.23 -18.84
C LEU A 243 -19.12 11.02 -18.90
N ALA A 244 -18.70 9.90 -19.50
CA ALA A 244 -17.33 9.77 -19.96
C ALA A 244 -17.11 10.84 -21.04
N ASN A 245 -16.22 11.79 -20.75
CA ASN A 245 -15.86 12.84 -21.69
C ASN A 245 -15.10 12.19 -22.87
N LYS A 246 -15.77 12.03 -24.02
CA LYS A 246 -15.24 11.34 -25.21
C LYS A 246 -14.21 12.15 -26.02
N ASN A 247 -13.74 13.30 -25.53
CA ASN A 247 -12.94 14.25 -26.33
C ASN A 247 -11.45 14.37 -25.95
N GLN A 248 -10.78 13.27 -25.59
CA GLN A 248 -9.31 13.25 -25.44
C GLN A 248 -8.60 12.09 -26.16
N LEU A 249 -9.17 11.60 -27.26
CA LEU A 249 -8.46 10.76 -28.22
C LEU A 249 -8.76 11.22 -29.65
N LEU A 250 -8.03 12.25 -30.08
CA LEU A 250 -7.54 12.46 -31.45
C LEU A 250 -6.15 13.07 -31.34
#